data_AF-A0A7C7BX92-F1
#
_entry.id   AF-A0A7C7BX92-F1
#
_cell.length_a   1.000
_cell.length_b   1.000
_cell.length_c   1.000
_cell.angle_alpha   90.00
_cell.angle_beta   90.00
_cell.angle_gamma   90.00
#
_symmetry.space_group_name_H-M   'P 1'
#
loop_
_entity.id
_entity.type
_entity.pdbx_description
1 polymer ?
#
loop_
_entity_poly.entity_id
_entity_poly.type
_entity_poly.pdbx_seq_one_letter_code
_entity_poly.pdbx_strand_id
1 'polypeptide(L)'
;MRILLSVTFAVLACAVVVSASERKTSPHEFVFALPGYQFSFPQDHGSHNSFQTEWWYYSGQVRSGTGQAFGYQLTFFRHGLEPNLLQANPSRWAMTHLYFAHFALTDIHNSEFWYAEKLSRATMGKAGADSDRLSVWVDNWSVDTDGWTHYLDAELRSTETKQVLAEINFELVPEKPPIVHGTEGISKKGAKHGQASHYYSMPR
;
A
#
# COMPACT_ATOMS: atom_id res chain seq x y z
N MET A 1 60.25 -36.48 -45.73
CA MET A 1 59.94 -36.81 -44.33
C MET A 1 59.92 -35.51 -43.52
N ARG A 2 58.75 -34.88 -43.37
CA ARG A 2 58.56 -33.60 -42.67
C ARG A 2 57.58 -33.84 -41.53
N ILE A 3 58.05 -33.67 -40.30
CA ILE A 3 57.33 -33.93 -39.05
C ILE A 3 56.40 -32.73 -38.79
N LEU A 4 55.09 -32.96 -38.74
CA LEU A 4 54.12 -32.00 -38.23
C LEU A 4 54.16 -32.01 -36.69
N LEU A 5 54.54 -30.90 -36.06
CA LEU A 5 54.26 -30.66 -34.64
C LEU A 5 52.89 -29.99 -34.54
N SER A 6 51.90 -30.73 -34.05
CA SER A 6 50.62 -30.20 -33.60
C SER A 6 50.78 -29.68 -32.16
N VAL A 7 50.72 -28.37 -31.98
CA VAL A 7 50.67 -27.74 -30.64
C VAL A 7 49.21 -27.46 -30.32
N THR A 8 48.63 -28.28 -29.43
CA THR A 8 47.28 -28.09 -28.92
C THR A 8 47.33 -27.10 -27.76
N PHE A 9 46.84 -25.86 -27.96
CA PHE A 9 46.66 -24.89 -26.89
C PHE A 9 45.33 -25.19 -26.17
N ALA A 10 45.40 -25.74 -24.96
CA ALA A 10 44.25 -25.86 -24.08
C ALA A 10 44.05 -24.51 -23.36
N VAL A 11 43.05 -23.73 -23.79
CA VAL A 11 42.62 -22.53 -23.08
C VAL A 11 41.71 -22.96 -21.93
N LEU A 12 42.24 -22.88 -20.71
CA LEU A 12 41.50 -23.13 -19.47
C LEU A 12 40.55 -21.94 -19.23
N ALA A 13 39.27 -22.09 -19.57
CA ALA A 13 38.25 -21.11 -19.25
C ALA A 13 37.95 -21.18 -17.74
N CYS A 14 38.53 -20.25 -16.97
CA CYS A 14 38.18 -20.04 -15.57
C CYS A 14 36.80 -19.39 -15.51
N ALA A 15 35.74 -20.20 -15.37
CA ALA A 15 34.41 -19.69 -15.08
C ALA A 15 34.41 -19.06 -13.68
N VAL A 16 34.46 -17.74 -13.61
CA VAL A 16 34.17 -17.00 -12.38
C VAL A 16 32.67 -17.14 -12.15
N VAL A 17 32.29 -18.10 -11.32
CA VAL A 17 30.93 -18.20 -10.81
C VAL A 17 30.75 -17.05 -9.84
N VAL A 18 30.18 -15.94 -10.31
CA VAL A 18 29.63 -14.90 -9.43
C VAL A 18 28.42 -15.52 -8.77
N SER A 19 28.61 -16.12 -7.60
CA SER A 19 27.49 -16.48 -6.73
C SER A 19 26.80 -15.18 -6.34
N ALA A 20 25.66 -14.91 -6.97
CA ALA A 20 24.70 -13.96 -6.45
C ALA A 20 24.34 -14.45 -5.05
N SER A 21 24.85 -13.77 -4.03
CA SER A 21 24.38 -13.98 -2.67
C SER A 21 22.92 -13.53 -2.66
N GLU A 22 22.01 -14.49 -2.77
CA GLU A 22 20.63 -14.29 -2.39
C GLU A 22 20.66 -13.78 -0.95
N ARG A 23 20.46 -12.47 -0.78
CA ARG A 23 20.13 -11.92 0.53
C ARG A 23 18.84 -12.61 0.93
N LYS A 24 18.96 -13.66 1.76
CA LYS A 24 17.86 -14.14 2.59
C LYS A 24 17.51 -12.98 3.51
N THR A 25 16.57 -12.13 3.07
CA THR A 25 15.84 -11.25 3.96
C THR A 25 15.22 -12.16 5.00
N SER A 26 15.65 -12.04 6.25
CA SER A 26 14.93 -12.60 7.37
C SER A 26 13.47 -12.09 7.24
N PRO A 27 12.44 -12.92 7.50
CA PRO A 27 11.04 -12.51 7.45
C PRO A 27 10.65 -11.49 8.54
N HIS A 28 11.63 -10.74 9.07
CA HIS A 28 11.55 -9.98 10.30
C HIS A 28 12.23 -8.60 10.21
N GLU A 29 12.60 -8.10 9.04
CA GLU A 29 13.01 -6.68 8.94
C GLU A 29 12.29 -6.00 7.80
N PHE A 30 11.68 -4.85 8.10
CA PHE A 30 11.10 -3.99 7.08
C PHE A 30 12.20 -3.41 6.20
N VAL A 31 11.92 -3.28 4.90
CA VAL A 31 12.86 -2.72 3.93
C VAL A 31 12.61 -1.22 3.71
N PHE A 32 13.67 -0.49 3.39
CA PHE A 32 13.56 0.90 2.96
C PHE A 32 13.12 1.00 1.50
N ALA A 33 12.39 2.07 1.16
CA ALA A 33 12.13 2.43 -0.23
C ALA A 33 13.41 3.01 -0.87
N LEU A 34 14.07 2.22 -1.72
CA LEU A 34 15.33 2.56 -2.38
C LEU A 34 15.15 2.67 -3.91
N PRO A 35 16.01 3.44 -4.61
CA PRO A 35 15.96 3.52 -6.08
C PRO A 35 16.05 2.15 -6.76
N GLY A 36 15.39 2.02 -7.91
CA GLY A 36 15.38 0.80 -8.73
C GLY A 36 14.09 -0.02 -8.63
N TYR A 37 13.12 0.40 -7.82
CA TYR A 37 11.79 -0.21 -7.81
C TYR A 37 11.08 0.08 -9.13
N GLN A 38 10.57 -0.97 -9.78
CA GLN A 38 9.82 -0.87 -11.01
C GLN A 38 8.36 -1.18 -10.73
N PHE A 39 7.50 -0.19 -10.95
CA PHE A 39 6.07 -0.39 -10.75
C PHE A 39 5.49 -1.34 -11.81
N SER A 40 4.66 -2.27 -11.37
CA SER A 40 3.92 -3.25 -12.16
C SER A 40 2.47 -3.25 -11.72
N PHE A 41 1.57 -2.80 -12.59
CA PHE A 41 0.13 -2.80 -12.35
C PHE A 41 -0.53 -3.99 -13.06
N PRO A 42 -1.50 -4.68 -12.43
CA PRO A 42 -2.19 -4.30 -11.20
C PRO A 42 -1.53 -4.77 -9.89
N GLN A 43 -0.37 -5.43 -9.93
CA GLN A 43 0.25 -6.01 -8.72
C GLN A 43 0.51 -4.97 -7.62
N ASP A 44 1.02 -3.78 -7.96
CA ASP A 44 1.29 -2.70 -7.00
C ASP A 44 0.03 -1.93 -6.55
N HIS A 45 -1.15 -2.39 -6.95
CA HIS A 45 -2.40 -2.00 -6.28
C HIS A 45 -2.58 -2.76 -4.96
N GLY A 46 -2.04 -3.98 -4.88
CA GLY A 46 -2.03 -4.77 -3.65
C GLY A 46 -1.10 -4.22 -2.58
N SER A 47 -1.20 -4.82 -1.41
CA SER A 47 -0.47 -4.43 -0.22
C SER A 47 0.99 -4.92 -0.20
N HIS A 48 1.92 -4.05 0.18
CA HIS A 48 3.36 -4.33 0.21
C HIS A 48 3.86 -4.59 1.63
N ASN A 49 3.65 -5.81 2.14
CA ASN A 49 3.92 -6.18 3.54
C ASN A 49 5.41 -6.15 3.95
N SER A 50 6.34 -6.05 3.01
CA SER A 50 7.78 -5.88 3.31
C SER A 50 8.11 -4.47 3.83
N PHE A 51 7.23 -3.49 3.64
CA PHE A 51 7.42 -2.13 4.11
C PHE A 51 6.65 -1.89 5.42
N GLN A 52 7.27 -1.13 6.32
CA GLN A 52 6.69 -0.84 7.63
C GLN A 52 5.40 -0.03 7.54
N THR A 53 5.28 0.87 6.55
CA THR A 53 4.14 1.76 6.41
C THR A 53 3.55 1.69 5.00
N GLU A 54 2.24 1.75 4.93
CA GLU A 54 1.50 1.78 3.67
C GLU A 54 0.22 2.60 3.81
N TRP A 55 -0.15 3.33 2.75
CA TRP A 55 -1.25 4.28 2.75
C TRP A 55 -2.15 4.07 1.52
N TRP A 56 -3.46 4.11 1.75
CA TRP A 56 -4.47 4.23 0.71
C TRP A 56 -5.25 5.51 0.98
N TYR A 57 -5.18 6.48 0.08
CA TYR A 57 -5.68 7.83 0.30
C TYR A 57 -6.59 8.26 -0.85
N TYR A 58 -7.88 8.35 -0.56
CA TYR A 58 -8.90 8.80 -1.49
C TYR A 58 -9.43 10.15 -1.05
N SER A 59 -9.43 11.11 -1.96
CA SER A 59 -10.07 12.41 -1.76
C SER A 59 -10.80 12.82 -3.02
N GLY A 60 -11.92 13.50 -2.84
CA GLY A 60 -12.74 13.91 -3.98
C GLY A 60 -13.85 14.87 -3.59
N GLN A 61 -14.57 15.31 -4.62
CA GLN A 61 -15.74 16.15 -4.49
C GLN A 61 -16.91 15.45 -5.18
N VAL A 62 -18.07 15.45 -4.52
CA VAL A 62 -19.32 14.91 -5.06
C VAL A 62 -20.40 15.97 -5.00
N ARG A 63 -21.44 15.80 -5.81
CA ARG A 63 -22.63 16.65 -5.76
C ARG A 63 -23.87 15.80 -5.55
N SER A 64 -24.79 16.27 -4.73
CA SER A 64 -26.11 15.65 -4.60
C SER A 64 -26.93 15.84 -5.88
N GLY A 65 -28.06 15.13 -5.98
CA GLY A 65 -29.02 15.34 -7.07
C GLY A 65 -29.62 16.76 -7.12
N THR A 66 -29.55 17.52 -6.01
CA THR A 66 -29.95 18.93 -5.94
C THR A 66 -28.79 19.90 -6.24
N GLY A 67 -27.59 19.39 -6.53
CA GLY A 67 -26.41 20.19 -6.88
C GLY A 67 -25.55 20.66 -5.70
N GLN A 68 -25.95 20.33 -4.46
CA GLN A 68 -25.16 20.65 -3.26
C GLN A 68 -23.82 19.91 -3.30
N ALA A 69 -22.73 20.62 -2.98
CA ALA A 69 -21.39 20.09 -3.10
C ALA A 69 -20.86 19.58 -1.75
N PHE A 70 -20.25 18.40 -1.78
CA PHE A 70 -19.60 17.79 -0.64
C PHE A 70 -18.15 17.44 -1.00
N GLY A 71 -17.24 17.65 -0.04
CA GLY A 71 -15.90 17.08 -0.09
C GLY A 71 -15.86 15.79 0.73
N TYR A 72 -15.09 14.79 0.30
CA TYR A 72 -14.85 13.60 1.10
C TYR A 72 -13.36 13.23 1.12
N GLN A 73 -12.97 12.56 2.20
CA GLN A 73 -11.67 11.91 2.31
C GLN A 73 -11.85 10.55 3.00
N LEU A 74 -11.35 9.48 2.38
CA LEU A 74 -11.26 8.15 2.99
C LEU A 74 -9.80 7.68 2.95
N THR A 75 -9.25 7.39 4.12
CA THR A 75 -7.86 7.00 4.29
C THR A 75 -7.76 5.69 5.04
N PHE A 76 -6.91 4.79 4.57
CA PHE A 76 -6.42 3.64 5.32
C PHE A 76 -4.91 3.73 5.48
N PHE A 77 -4.41 3.32 6.64
CA PHE A 77 -3.00 3.31 6.97
C PHE A 77 -2.64 2.01 7.69
N ARG A 78 -1.63 1.30 7.19
CA ARG A 78 -1.05 0.12 7.83
C ARG A 78 0.30 0.50 8.44
N HIS A 79 0.53 0.06 9.68
CA HIS A 79 1.83 0.11 10.33
C HIS A 79 2.24 -1.27 10.84
N GLY A 80 3.37 -1.77 10.36
CA GLY A 80 3.98 -3.01 10.83
C GLY A 80 4.71 -2.80 12.16
N LEU A 81 4.51 -3.74 13.09
CA LEU A 81 5.17 -3.73 14.40
C LEU A 81 6.47 -4.52 14.34
N GLU A 82 7.51 -3.97 14.99
CA GLU A 82 8.84 -4.58 15.02
C GLU A 82 8.82 -5.99 15.64
N PRO A 83 9.56 -6.97 15.07
CA PRO A 83 9.47 -8.36 15.51
C PRO A 83 10.03 -8.65 16.90
N ASN A 84 10.83 -7.75 17.47
CA ASN A 84 11.22 -7.84 18.88
C ASN A 84 9.99 -7.74 19.82
N LEU A 85 8.93 -7.03 19.42
CA LEU A 85 7.65 -7.01 20.13
C LEU A 85 6.88 -8.34 19.97
N LEU A 86 7.10 -9.06 18.87
CA LEU A 86 6.46 -10.36 18.59
C LEU A 86 7.15 -11.52 19.32
N GLN A 87 8.48 -11.48 19.47
CA GLN A 87 9.25 -12.53 20.17
C GLN A 87 8.89 -12.66 21.66
N ALA A 88 8.41 -11.58 22.29
CA ALA A 88 7.98 -11.61 23.68
C ALA A 88 6.69 -12.44 23.89
N ASN A 89 5.90 -12.71 22.83
CA ASN A 89 4.66 -13.49 22.93
C ASN A 89 4.35 -14.21 21.59
N PRO A 90 4.93 -15.40 21.34
CA PRO A 90 4.70 -16.18 20.13
C PRO A 90 3.30 -16.80 20.14
N SER A 91 2.30 -15.98 19.90
CA SER A 91 0.88 -16.33 19.88
C SER A 91 0.34 -16.16 18.47
N ARG A 92 -0.66 -16.98 18.08
CA ARG A 92 -1.45 -16.73 16.85
C ARG A 92 -2.17 -15.37 16.86
N TRP A 93 -2.24 -14.74 18.03
CA TRP A 93 -2.80 -13.41 18.27
C TRP A 93 -1.72 -12.31 18.31
N ALA A 94 -0.45 -12.66 18.06
CA ALA A 94 0.64 -11.70 18.02
C ALA A 94 0.35 -10.70 16.89
N MET A 95 0.36 -9.42 17.27
CA MET A 95 -0.05 -8.33 16.40
C MET A 95 1.12 -7.93 15.53
N THR A 96 1.11 -8.34 14.26
CA THR A 96 2.16 -7.99 13.29
C THR A 96 1.93 -6.62 12.67
N HIS A 97 0.67 -6.19 12.57
CA HIS A 97 0.28 -4.92 11.97
C HIS A 97 -0.87 -4.27 12.74
N LEU A 98 -0.87 -2.94 12.74
CA LEU A 98 -2.00 -2.09 13.09
C LEU A 98 -2.56 -1.46 11.83
N TYR A 99 -3.89 -1.38 11.77
CA TYR A 99 -4.63 -0.73 10.70
C TYR A 99 -5.45 0.40 11.26
N PHE A 100 -5.33 1.56 10.62
CA PHE A 100 -6.07 2.77 10.93
C PHE A 100 -6.93 3.12 9.73
N ALA A 101 -8.13 3.63 9.97
CA ALA A 101 -8.95 4.23 8.94
C ALA A 101 -9.48 5.58 9.41
N HIS A 102 -9.57 6.55 8.51
CA HIS A 102 -10.14 7.88 8.77
C HIS A 102 -11.08 8.22 7.62
N PHE A 103 -12.32 8.57 7.95
CA PHE A 103 -13.31 9.03 6.98
C PHE A 103 -13.80 10.41 7.39
N ALA A 104 -13.85 11.34 6.44
CA ALA A 104 -14.35 12.68 6.64
C ALA A 104 -15.26 13.11 5.49
N LEU A 105 -16.27 13.90 5.83
CA LEU A 105 -17.22 14.52 4.92
C LEU A 105 -17.36 16.00 5.26
N THR A 106 -17.29 16.85 4.25
CA THR A 106 -17.46 18.30 4.36
C THR A 106 -18.67 18.72 3.54
N ASP A 107 -19.68 19.32 4.19
CA ASP A 107 -20.75 20.04 3.50
C ASP A 107 -20.28 21.47 3.21
N ILE A 108 -19.99 21.73 1.93
CA ILE A 108 -19.43 23.01 1.51
C ILE A 108 -20.45 24.14 1.67
N HIS A 109 -21.73 23.85 1.48
CA HIS A 109 -22.79 24.86 1.53
C HIS A 109 -23.08 25.27 2.98
N ASN A 110 -23.22 24.28 3.87
CA ASN A 110 -23.57 24.52 5.26
C ASN A 110 -22.36 24.78 6.17
N SER A 111 -21.14 24.69 5.62
CA SER A 111 -19.88 24.82 6.37
C SER A 111 -19.77 23.82 7.53
N GLU A 112 -20.28 22.60 7.30
CA GLU A 112 -20.25 21.52 8.28
C GLU A 112 -19.16 20.51 7.92
N PHE A 113 -18.54 19.94 8.97
CA PHE A 113 -17.47 18.96 8.83
C PHE A 113 -17.69 17.83 9.84
N TRP A 114 -17.68 16.60 9.35
CA TRP A 114 -17.78 15.41 10.17
C TRP A 114 -16.64 14.45 9.84
N TYR A 115 -16.16 13.76 10.85
CA TYR A 115 -15.15 12.73 10.68
C TYR A 115 -15.29 11.62 11.73
N ALA A 116 -14.75 10.45 11.40
CA ALA A 116 -14.59 9.35 12.33
C ALA A 116 -13.31 8.58 12.02
N GLU A 117 -12.83 7.85 13.01
CA GLU A 117 -11.60 7.08 12.94
C GLU A 117 -11.83 5.67 13.46
N LYS A 118 -11.11 4.71 12.91
CA LYS A 118 -11.07 3.33 13.37
C LYS A 118 -9.62 2.88 13.52
N LEU A 119 -9.40 2.05 14.53
CA LEU A 119 -8.13 1.37 14.77
C LEU A 119 -8.42 -0.10 15.06
N SER A 120 -7.78 -0.99 14.33
CA SER A 120 -7.93 -2.42 14.54
C SER A 120 -6.64 -3.19 14.23
N ARG A 121 -6.60 -4.42 14.72
CA ARG A 121 -5.59 -5.43 14.40
C ARG A 121 -6.22 -6.35 13.36
N ALA A 122 -5.41 -7.09 12.60
CA ALA A 122 -5.93 -8.05 11.63
C ALA A 122 -6.71 -9.24 12.23
N THR A 123 -6.69 -9.36 13.56
CA THR A 123 -7.34 -10.41 14.33
C THR A 123 -8.82 -10.59 13.97
N MET A 124 -9.25 -11.85 13.77
CA MET A 124 -10.64 -12.21 13.40
C MET A 124 -11.15 -11.53 12.12
N GLY A 125 -10.26 -11.11 11.22
CA GLY A 125 -10.65 -10.44 9.98
C GLY A 125 -11.18 -9.03 10.17
N LYS A 126 -11.01 -8.42 11.36
CA LYS A 126 -11.49 -7.05 11.64
C LYS A 126 -10.71 -5.97 10.89
N ALA A 127 -9.54 -6.29 10.34
CA ALA A 127 -8.80 -5.42 9.45
C ALA A 127 -7.84 -6.24 8.59
N GLY A 128 -7.37 -5.65 7.51
CA GLY A 128 -6.40 -6.30 6.64
C GLY A 128 -6.18 -5.52 5.37
N ALA A 129 -5.21 -5.99 4.60
CA ALA A 129 -5.04 -5.62 3.21
C ALA A 129 -4.48 -6.83 2.45
N ASP A 130 -5.02 -7.08 1.25
CA ASP A 130 -4.59 -8.20 0.42
C ASP A 130 -3.37 -7.80 -0.43
N SER A 131 -2.44 -8.74 -0.66
CA SER A 131 -1.22 -8.49 -1.43
C SER A 131 -1.34 -8.76 -2.93
N ASP A 132 -2.43 -9.40 -3.37
CA ASP A 132 -2.67 -9.81 -4.75
C ASP A 132 -3.66 -8.90 -5.50
N ARG A 133 -4.41 -8.06 -4.78
CA ARG A 133 -5.30 -7.03 -5.33
C ARG A 133 -5.42 -5.85 -4.37
N LEU A 134 -5.94 -4.73 -4.86
CA LEU A 134 -6.32 -3.63 -3.97
C LEU A 134 -7.57 -3.99 -3.19
N SER A 135 -7.35 -4.35 -1.93
CA SER A 135 -8.36 -4.66 -0.95
C SER A 135 -7.77 -4.26 0.40
N VAL A 136 -8.39 -3.30 1.09
CA VAL A 136 -7.99 -2.85 2.43
C VAL A 136 -9.25 -2.52 3.22
N TRP A 137 -9.30 -2.97 4.48
CA TRP A 137 -10.49 -2.79 5.31
C TRP A 137 -10.16 -2.60 6.80
N VAL A 138 -11.08 -1.91 7.49
CA VAL A 138 -11.16 -1.82 8.95
C VAL A 138 -12.63 -1.86 9.37
N ASP A 139 -13.01 -2.96 10.04
CA ASP A 139 -14.39 -3.35 10.30
C ASP A 139 -15.22 -3.31 9.00
N ASN A 140 -16.27 -2.49 8.96
CA ASN A 140 -17.15 -2.33 7.80
C ASN A 140 -16.76 -1.19 6.85
N TRP A 141 -15.56 -0.61 6.96
CA TRP A 141 -15.07 0.33 5.94
C TRP A 141 -14.04 -0.36 5.08
N SER A 142 -14.11 -0.17 3.76
CA SER A 142 -13.22 -0.82 2.83
C SER A 142 -12.94 0.01 1.58
N VAL A 143 -11.85 -0.38 0.93
CA VAL A 143 -11.56 -0.10 -0.47
C VAL A 143 -11.29 -1.44 -1.14
N ASP A 144 -11.97 -1.71 -2.23
CA ASP A 144 -11.81 -2.93 -3.04
C ASP A 144 -11.68 -2.59 -4.52
N THR A 145 -11.22 -3.54 -5.34
CA THR A 145 -11.18 -3.40 -6.81
C THR A 145 -11.75 -4.59 -7.56
N ASP A 146 -12.43 -4.30 -8.67
CA ASP A 146 -12.70 -5.24 -9.75
C ASP A 146 -12.07 -4.71 -11.05
N GLY A 147 -11.05 -5.41 -11.56
CA GLY A 147 -10.21 -4.91 -12.64
C GLY A 147 -9.53 -3.58 -12.26
N TRP A 148 -9.92 -2.50 -12.93
CA TRP A 148 -9.43 -1.14 -12.67
C TRP A 148 -10.44 -0.27 -11.90
N THR A 149 -11.65 -0.77 -11.65
CA THR A 149 -12.69 -0.02 -10.94
C THR A 149 -12.51 -0.19 -9.44
N HIS A 150 -12.58 0.91 -8.69
CA HIS A 150 -12.42 0.92 -7.25
C HIS A 150 -13.78 1.12 -6.58
N TYR A 151 -14.02 0.36 -5.51
CA TYR A 151 -15.22 0.44 -4.69
C TYR A 151 -14.84 0.92 -3.30
N LEU A 152 -15.49 1.99 -2.83
CA LEU A 152 -15.23 2.61 -1.54
C LEU A 152 -16.49 2.52 -0.68
N ASP A 153 -16.33 2.01 0.55
CA ASP A 153 -17.38 1.92 1.55
C ASP A 153 -16.92 2.54 2.86
N ALA A 154 -17.65 3.56 3.35
CA ALA A 154 -17.38 4.16 4.65
C ALA A 154 -18.62 4.84 5.23
N GLU A 155 -18.64 4.98 6.55
CA GLU A 155 -19.84 5.39 7.28
C GLU A 155 -19.49 6.22 8.52
N LEU A 156 -20.12 7.39 8.69
CA LEU A 156 -20.05 8.21 9.89
C LEU A 156 -21.23 7.90 10.81
N ARG A 157 -20.95 7.63 12.09
CA ARG A 157 -21.98 7.40 13.13
C ARG A 157 -21.88 8.44 14.24
N SER A 158 -23.03 8.83 14.77
CA SER A 158 -23.11 9.63 16.00
C SER A 158 -22.50 8.84 17.17
N THR A 159 -21.60 9.49 17.90
CA THR A 159 -20.99 8.89 19.10
C THR A 159 -22.03 8.68 20.21
N GLU A 160 -23.04 9.55 20.29
CA GLU A 160 -24.11 9.53 21.29
C GLU A 160 -25.23 8.54 20.92
N THR A 161 -25.84 8.69 19.74
CA THR A 161 -27.04 7.92 19.37
C THR A 161 -26.74 6.64 18.60
N LYS A 162 -25.49 6.45 18.15
CA LYS A 162 -25.06 5.36 17.24
C LYS A 162 -25.74 5.34 15.87
N GLN A 163 -26.56 6.35 15.57
CA GLN A 163 -27.22 6.50 14.27
C GLN A 163 -26.21 6.88 13.19
N VAL A 164 -26.49 6.45 11.96
CA VAL A 164 -25.74 6.84 10.77
C VAL A 164 -25.98 8.32 10.50
N LEU A 165 -24.91 9.09 10.39
CA LEU A 165 -24.93 10.51 10.01
C LEU A 165 -24.71 10.67 8.50
N ALA A 166 -23.80 9.88 7.94
CA ALA A 166 -23.52 9.84 6.51
C ALA A 166 -22.87 8.51 6.12
N GLU A 167 -23.01 8.12 4.86
CA GLU A 167 -22.41 6.92 4.29
C GLU A 167 -21.95 7.24 2.87
N ILE A 168 -20.86 6.60 2.44
CA ILE A 168 -20.46 6.53 1.04
C ILE A 168 -20.41 5.06 0.61
N ASN A 169 -20.95 4.83 -0.58
CA ASN A 169 -20.78 3.62 -1.37
C ASN A 169 -20.48 4.12 -2.79
N PHE A 170 -19.20 4.24 -3.13
CA PHE A 170 -18.76 4.86 -4.38
C PHE A 170 -18.10 3.84 -5.30
N GLU A 171 -18.45 3.94 -6.57
CA GLU A 171 -17.71 3.34 -7.68
C GLU A 171 -16.84 4.41 -8.34
N LEU A 172 -15.52 4.20 -8.36
CA LEU A 172 -14.56 5.09 -9.00
C LEU A 172 -13.93 4.37 -10.20
N VAL A 173 -14.22 4.90 -11.39
CA VAL A 173 -13.64 4.41 -12.65
C VAL A 173 -12.48 5.33 -13.05
N PRO A 174 -11.24 4.82 -13.17
CA PRO A 174 -10.11 5.64 -13.54
C PRO A 174 -10.21 6.09 -15.01
N GLU A 175 -10.01 7.38 -15.27
CA GLU A 175 -9.98 7.96 -16.62
C GLU A 175 -8.55 8.07 -17.19
N LYS A 176 -7.54 7.91 -16.34
CA LYS A 176 -6.12 8.03 -16.70
C LYS A 176 -5.30 6.87 -16.12
N PRO A 177 -4.17 6.52 -16.75
CA PRO A 177 -3.22 5.58 -16.18
C PRO A 177 -2.65 6.08 -14.84
N PRO A 178 -2.17 5.17 -13.97
CA PRO A 178 -1.46 5.54 -12.75
C PRO A 178 -0.25 6.45 -13.03
N ILE A 179 -0.06 7.46 -12.19
CA ILE A 179 1.09 8.37 -12.23
C ILE A 179 2.05 7.99 -11.13
N VAL A 180 3.23 7.49 -11.49
CA VAL A 180 4.34 7.24 -10.56
C VAL A 180 5.02 8.56 -10.21
N HIS A 181 5.24 8.80 -8.91
CA HIS A 181 5.87 10.01 -8.41
C HIS A 181 7.37 9.82 -8.15
N GLY A 182 8.12 10.88 -8.43
CA GLY A 182 9.56 10.93 -8.14
C GLY A 182 10.42 10.37 -9.28
N THR A 183 11.52 9.71 -8.93
CA THR A 183 12.54 9.27 -9.90
C THR A 183 13.05 7.90 -9.48
N GLU A 184 13.27 7.00 -10.45
CA GLU A 184 13.76 5.63 -10.22
C GLU A 184 12.92 4.84 -9.20
N GLY A 185 11.60 5.02 -9.24
CA GLY A 185 10.66 4.30 -8.37
C GLY A 185 10.52 4.88 -6.97
N ILE A 186 11.20 5.97 -6.63
CA ILE A 186 11.11 6.59 -5.31
C ILE A 186 10.72 8.08 -5.34
N SER A 187 9.91 8.47 -4.37
CA SER A 187 9.60 9.85 -4.02
C SER A 187 10.31 10.22 -2.72
N LYS A 188 11.40 11.00 -2.78
CA LYS A 188 12.17 11.43 -1.60
C LYS A 188 11.32 12.33 -0.70
N LYS A 189 11.35 12.05 0.61
CA LYS A 189 10.62 12.77 1.67
C LYS A 189 11.55 13.45 2.69
N GLY A 190 12.85 13.20 2.60
CA GLY A 190 13.86 13.80 3.46
C GLY A 190 15.28 13.63 2.92
N ALA A 191 16.24 14.16 3.67
CA ALA A 191 17.64 14.21 3.25
C ALA A 191 18.39 12.89 3.52
N LYS A 192 17.94 12.07 4.47
CA LYS A 192 18.65 10.85 4.87
C LYS A 192 18.33 9.69 3.93
N HIS A 193 19.26 8.75 3.82
CA HIS A 193 19.05 7.48 3.14
C HIS A 193 17.81 6.77 3.71
N GLY A 194 16.94 6.23 2.84
CA GLY A 194 15.70 5.58 3.24
C GLY A 194 14.54 6.52 3.59
N GLN A 195 14.72 7.84 3.62
CA GLN A 195 13.61 8.80 3.76
C GLN A 195 12.92 9.04 2.41
N ALA A 196 12.30 8.00 1.88
CA ALA A 196 11.55 8.01 0.63
C ALA A 196 10.36 7.06 0.70
N SER A 197 9.51 7.11 -0.32
CA SER A 197 8.37 6.18 -0.49
C SER A 197 8.29 5.73 -1.94
N HIS A 198 7.87 4.49 -2.17
CA HIS A 198 7.26 4.11 -3.44
C HIS A 198 5.87 4.74 -3.49
N TYR A 199 5.61 5.60 -4.47
CA TYR A 199 4.41 6.42 -4.48
C TYR A 199 3.87 6.62 -5.89
N TYR A 200 2.60 6.30 -6.08
CA TYR A 200 1.85 6.66 -7.28
C TYR A 200 0.49 7.25 -6.92
N SER A 201 -0.21 7.82 -7.89
CA SER A 201 -1.59 8.29 -7.75
C SER A 201 -2.41 7.95 -8.98
N MET A 202 -3.74 7.85 -8.79
CA MET A 202 -4.70 7.62 -9.86
C MET A 202 -5.61 8.84 -9.95
N PRO A 203 -5.24 9.86 -10.75
CA PRO A 203 -6.12 10.99 -10.99
C PRO A 203 -7.23 10.61 -11.97
N ARG A 204 -8.26 11.45 -11.97
CA ARG A 204 -9.21 11.55 -13.07
C ARG A 204 -8.64 12.43 -14.17
#